data_AF-A0A7M4CJW2-F1
#
_entry.id   AF-A0A7M4CJW2-F1
#
_cell.length_a   1.000
_cell.length_b   1.000
_cell.length_c   1.000
_cell.angle_alpha   90.00
_cell.angle_beta   90.00
_cell.angle_gamma   90.00
#
_symmetry.space_group_name_H-M   'P 1'
#
loop_
_entity.id
_entity.type
_entity.pdbx_description
1 polymer ?
#
loop_
_entity_poly.entity_id
_entity_poly.type
_entity_poly.pdbx_seq_one_letter_code
_entity_poly.pdbx_strand_id
1 'polypeptide(L)'
;MAANANLVWDVAGNSPDNERAILLYNGSRGDNEQFLFFPLDGGAYAIVNKNSGKPVAAGGATFVDAGILPGRENLQQRSWTGGSAEQWYLRDKGNNNYEIVNQGYGKVASYAWQGTLAQNWEHVDLDESNPSDNDRLFHIPAAASSTFSLPTLPAVGTRTVAPDYTPGDINQQLPQTSNSVVVGASLIPCIMVKDSQVSDYTKIHNSPYYTLVKEEYWEQTFSKVIQPGLGEDYSYKTGVSSVDQQKMTDTLSMKIGADLGLKFGQQSASIKSEISRTIQTEISTTNTEATEETRSYKATGEPGKATGYTQYQLATKYTLKRADGSTVSDPWIVKNDKITVTRKTS
;
A
#
# COMPACT_ATOMS: atom_id res chain seq x y z
N MET A 1 -18.14 14.45 -27.40
CA MET A 1 -17.70 13.32 -28.25
C MET A 1 -16.28 12.97 -27.82
N ALA A 2 -15.72 11.84 -28.22
CA ALA A 2 -14.32 11.46 -27.95
C ALA A 2 -13.53 11.54 -29.26
N ALA A 3 -12.19 11.56 -29.19
CA ALA A 3 -11.29 11.73 -30.34
C ALA A 3 -11.66 10.78 -31.48
N ASN A 4 -11.52 9.47 -31.22
CA ASN A 4 -11.98 8.39 -32.10
C ASN A 4 -12.40 7.19 -31.25
N ALA A 5 -13.70 6.88 -31.21
CA ALA A 5 -14.23 5.80 -30.37
C ALA A 5 -13.86 4.37 -30.86
N ASN A 6 -13.29 4.24 -32.06
CA ASN A 6 -12.80 2.97 -32.59
C ASN A 6 -11.34 2.69 -32.19
N LEU A 7 -10.62 3.69 -31.67
CA LEU A 7 -9.26 3.54 -31.20
C LEU A 7 -9.26 3.44 -29.67
N VAL A 8 -8.44 2.54 -29.15
CA VAL A 8 -8.19 2.39 -27.72
C VAL A 8 -6.72 2.61 -27.42
N TRP A 9 -6.42 2.92 -26.17
CA TRP A 9 -5.04 2.96 -25.70
C TRP A 9 -4.43 1.56 -25.85
N ASP A 10 -3.21 1.51 -26.39
CA ASP A 10 -2.47 0.29 -26.65
C ASP A 10 -1.02 0.47 -26.23
N VAL A 11 -0.43 -0.52 -25.55
CA VAL A 11 1.00 -0.53 -25.29
C VAL A 11 1.75 -1.05 -26.51
N ALA A 12 2.61 -0.21 -27.08
CA ALA A 12 3.34 -0.51 -28.31
C ALA A 12 4.01 -1.89 -28.30
N GLY A 13 3.64 -2.71 -29.28
CA GLY A 13 4.19 -4.06 -29.51
C GLY A 13 3.83 -5.08 -28.44
N ASN A 14 2.79 -4.82 -27.62
CA ASN A 14 2.43 -5.66 -26.47
C ASN A 14 3.62 -5.91 -25.51
N SER A 15 4.59 -4.98 -25.48
CA SER A 15 5.82 -5.16 -24.73
C SER A 15 5.60 -4.92 -23.22
N PRO A 16 6.28 -5.67 -22.34
CA PRO A 16 6.25 -5.45 -20.90
C PRO A 16 7.29 -4.40 -20.42
N ASP A 17 8.08 -3.84 -21.33
CA ASP A 17 9.23 -3.00 -21.01
C ASP A 17 8.81 -1.58 -20.63
N ASN A 18 9.67 -0.89 -19.87
CA ASN A 18 9.51 0.53 -19.63
C ASN A 18 9.68 1.32 -20.94
N GLU A 19 9.14 2.53 -20.95
CA GLU A 19 9.31 3.51 -22.03
C GLU A 19 8.66 3.08 -23.36
N ARG A 20 7.73 2.14 -23.33
CA ARG A 20 6.89 1.77 -24.48
C ARG A 20 5.71 2.73 -24.59
N ALA A 21 5.47 3.23 -25.80
CA ALA A 21 4.48 4.26 -26.07
C ALA A 21 3.06 3.76 -25.79
N ILE A 22 2.19 4.67 -25.35
CA ILE A 22 0.75 4.46 -25.41
C ILE A 22 0.27 4.91 -26.80
N LEU A 23 0.04 3.94 -27.67
CA LEU A 23 -0.51 4.11 -29.00
C LEU A 23 -2.04 4.17 -28.97
N LEU A 24 -2.61 4.58 -30.09
CA LEU A 24 -4.04 4.49 -30.36
C LEU A 24 -4.26 3.46 -31.46
N TYR A 25 -4.94 2.37 -31.12
CA TYR A 25 -5.06 1.21 -31.98
C TYR A 25 -6.47 0.65 -31.99
N ASN A 26 -6.87 0.03 -33.10
CA ASN A 26 -8.14 -0.67 -33.24
C ASN A 26 -7.89 -2.19 -33.23
N GLY A 27 -7.37 -2.71 -32.12
CA GLY A 27 -7.09 -4.14 -31.95
C GLY A 27 -8.27 -4.95 -31.42
N SER A 28 -7.97 -6.16 -30.96
CA SER A 28 -8.95 -7.16 -30.50
C SER A 28 -9.25 -7.09 -29.00
N ARG A 29 -8.91 -5.98 -28.34
CA ARG A 29 -8.99 -5.75 -26.88
C ARG A 29 -8.14 -6.73 -26.09
N GLY A 30 -6.89 -6.95 -26.55
CA GLY A 30 -5.88 -7.74 -25.84
C GLY A 30 -5.49 -7.13 -24.48
N ASP A 31 -4.69 -7.83 -23.67
CA ASP A 31 -4.30 -7.33 -22.35
C ASP A 31 -3.46 -6.04 -22.41
N ASN A 32 -2.75 -5.79 -23.52
CA ASN A 32 -2.08 -4.53 -23.82
C ASN A 32 -3.03 -3.34 -24.06
N GLU A 33 -4.30 -3.61 -24.33
CA GLU A 33 -5.35 -2.61 -24.57
C GLU A 33 -6.33 -2.49 -23.38
N GLN A 34 -6.04 -3.19 -22.28
CA GLN A 34 -6.84 -3.19 -21.06
C GLN A 34 -6.07 -2.54 -19.91
N PHE A 35 -6.72 -1.62 -19.21
CA PHE A 35 -6.12 -0.86 -18.13
C PHE A 35 -6.99 -0.91 -16.87
N LEU A 36 -6.33 -1.07 -15.72
CA LEU A 36 -6.93 -1.00 -14.41
C LEU A 36 -6.63 0.36 -13.78
N PHE A 37 -7.67 0.99 -13.22
CA PHE A 37 -7.59 2.27 -12.54
C PHE A 37 -7.53 2.02 -11.04
N PHE A 38 -6.34 2.16 -10.45
CA PHE A 38 -6.17 2.09 -8.99
C PHE A 38 -6.49 3.46 -8.38
N PRO A 39 -7.48 3.57 -7.47
CA PRO A 39 -7.78 4.82 -6.80
C PRO A 39 -6.65 5.20 -5.85
N LEU A 40 -6.36 6.49 -5.82
CA LEU A 40 -5.39 7.15 -4.95
C LEU A 40 -6.11 8.19 -4.09
N ASP A 41 -5.44 8.66 -3.04
CA ASP A 41 -5.90 9.76 -2.21
C ASP A 41 -6.21 11.00 -3.06
N GLY A 42 -7.20 11.79 -2.62
CA GLY A 42 -7.59 13.02 -3.32
C GLY A 42 -8.32 12.80 -4.64
N GLY A 43 -8.77 11.57 -4.95
CA GLY A 43 -9.55 11.25 -6.14
C GLY A 43 -8.73 11.07 -7.43
N ALA A 44 -7.41 10.95 -7.30
CA ALA A 44 -6.53 10.59 -8.40
C ALA A 44 -6.54 9.07 -8.65
N TYR A 45 -5.95 8.66 -9.77
CA TYR A 45 -5.79 7.28 -10.17
C TYR A 45 -4.38 7.01 -10.67
N ALA A 46 -3.89 5.80 -10.45
CA ALA A 46 -2.84 5.21 -11.28
C ALA A 46 -3.52 4.33 -12.34
N ILE A 47 -3.20 4.56 -13.61
CA ILE A 47 -3.77 3.82 -14.75
C ILE A 47 -2.76 2.75 -15.15
N VAL A 48 -3.06 1.47 -14.96
CA VAL A 48 -2.08 0.37 -15.05
C VAL A 48 -2.45 -0.60 -16.16
N ASN A 49 -1.52 -0.87 -17.05
CA ASN A 49 -1.74 -1.82 -18.13
C ASN A 49 -1.82 -3.26 -17.60
N LYS A 50 -2.82 -4.02 -18.05
CA LYS A 50 -3.04 -5.40 -17.61
C LYS A 50 -1.93 -6.35 -18.11
N ASN A 51 -1.43 -6.18 -19.33
CA ASN A 51 -0.34 -7.01 -19.83
C ASN A 51 0.96 -6.80 -19.04
N SER A 52 1.42 -5.57 -18.84
CA SER A 52 2.73 -5.35 -18.22
C SER A 52 2.71 -5.20 -16.69
N GLY A 53 1.55 -4.90 -16.11
CA GLY A 53 1.40 -4.49 -14.71
C GLY A 53 2.03 -3.11 -14.40
N LYS A 54 2.36 -2.32 -15.43
CA LYS A 54 3.02 -1.01 -15.28
C LYS A 54 2.04 0.16 -15.48
N PRO A 55 2.16 1.22 -14.67
CA PRO A 55 1.39 2.43 -14.85
C PRO A 55 1.74 3.18 -16.13
N VAL A 56 0.74 3.85 -16.68
CA VAL A 56 0.88 4.90 -17.69
C VAL A 56 1.42 6.15 -17.02
N ALA A 57 2.42 6.74 -17.66
CA ALA A 57 3.07 7.96 -17.22
C ALA A 57 3.27 8.92 -18.39
N ALA A 58 3.20 10.22 -18.10
CA ALA A 58 3.69 11.25 -19.01
C ALA A 58 5.22 11.26 -19.03
N GLY A 59 5.81 11.36 -20.22
CA GLY A 59 7.25 11.35 -20.41
C GLY A 59 7.71 11.90 -21.75
N GLY A 60 9.00 11.74 -22.02
CA GLY A 60 9.65 12.27 -23.23
C GLY A 60 9.59 11.31 -24.41
N ALA A 61 10.72 11.15 -25.09
CA ALA A 61 10.84 10.19 -26.18
C ALA A 61 10.54 8.77 -25.69
N THR A 62 9.80 8.01 -26.51
CA THR A 62 9.30 6.68 -26.15
C THR A 62 9.50 5.71 -27.32
N PHE A 63 9.49 4.41 -27.06
CA PHE A 63 9.69 3.39 -28.07
C PHE A 63 8.38 2.89 -28.67
N VAL A 64 8.38 2.78 -29.99
CA VAL A 64 7.38 2.09 -30.81
C VAL A 64 8.03 0.88 -31.49
N ASP A 65 7.27 0.10 -32.25
CA ASP A 65 7.80 -1.14 -32.86
C ASP A 65 8.90 -0.89 -33.89
N ALA A 66 8.83 0.24 -34.60
CA ALA A 66 9.76 0.59 -35.67
C ALA A 66 10.78 1.66 -35.26
N GLY A 67 10.97 1.93 -33.97
CA GLY A 67 12.00 2.85 -33.47
C GLY A 67 11.56 3.72 -32.31
N ILE A 68 11.99 4.99 -32.33
CA ILE A 68 11.72 5.98 -31.28
C ILE A 68 10.70 6.98 -31.80
N LEU A 69 9.64 7.20 -31.02
CA LEU A 69 8.74 8.32 -31.14
C LEU A 69 9.31 9.50 -30.32
N PRO A 70 9.91 10.52 -30.95
CA PRO A 70 10.44 11.67 -30.23
C PRO A 70 9.28 12.51 -29.68
N GLY A 71 9.54 13.24 -28.60
CA GLY A 71 8.55 14.09 -27.95
C GLY A 71 8.99 14.44 -26.55
N ARG A 72 8.32 15.40 -25.92
CA ARG A 72 8.57 15.78 -24.51
C ARG A 72 7.44 15.42 -23.57
N GLU A 73 6.29 15.07 -24.12
CA GLU A 73 5.04 14.91 -23.39
C GLU A 73 4.21 13.71 -23.90
N ASN A 74 4.89 12.69 -24.44
CA ASN A 74 4.24 11.44 -24.86
C ASN A 74 3.81 10.63 -23.63
N LEU A 75 2.75 9.84 -23.76
CA LEU A 75 2.41 8.82 -22.76
C LEU A 75 3.19 7.54 -23.05
N GLN A 76 3.65 6.91 -21.98
CA GLN A 76 4.39 5.66 -21.99
C GLN A 76 4.09 4.83 -20.74
N GLN A 77 4.27 3.52 -20.79
CA GLN A 77 4.28 2.71 -19.57
C GLN A 77 5.66 2.73 -18.90
N ARG A 78 5.71 2.68 -17.57
CA ARG A 78 6.97 2.58 -16.80
C ARG A 78 6.74 1.99 -15.41
N SER A 79 7.79 1.50 -14.76
CA SER A 79 7.75 1.09 -13.35
C SER A 79 7.25 2.22 -12.43
N TRP A 80 6.37 1.88 -11.49
CA TRP A 80 5.80 2.83 -10.53
C TRP A 80 6.86 3.44 -9.60
N THR A 81 6.89 4.76 -9.56
CA THR A 81 7.71 5.56 -8.67
C THR A 81 6.86 6.33 -7.64
N GLY A 82 5.57 6.51 -7.91
CA GLY A 82 4.70 7.39 -7.14
C GLY A 82 4.83 8.86 -7.53
N GLY A 83 5.58 9.18 -8.58
CA GLY A 83 5.72 10.53 -9.11
C GLY A 83 4.39 11.06 -9.67
N SER A 84 4.22 12.38 -9.67
CA SER A 84 3.01 13.03 -10.18
C SER A 84 2.78 12.79 -11.68
N ALA A 85 3.83 12.50 -12.47
CA ALA A 85 3.69 12.14 -13.88
C ALA A 85 2.95 10.81 -14.11
N GLU A 86 2.81 9.95 -13.08
CA GLU A 86 2.14 8.65 -13.12
C GLU A 86 0.72 8.70 -12.53
N GLN A 87 0.26 9.88 -12.10
CA GLN A 87 -1.01 10.08 -11.41
C GLN A 87 -1.97 10.93 -12.25
N TRP A 88 -3.24 10.52 -12.27
CA TRP A 88 -4.23 11.04 -13.21
C TRP A 88 -5.55 11.39 -12.52
N TYR A 89 -6.18 12.49 -12.90
CA TYR A 89 -7.59 12.76 -12.57
C TYR A 89 -8.50 12.44 -13.75
N LEU A 90 -9.71 11.98 -13.45
CA LEU A 90 -10.77 11.82 -14.44
C LEU A 90 -11.77 12.96 -14.28
N ARG A 91 -11.85 13.83 -15.28
CA ARG A 91 -12.84 14.90 -15.32
C ARG A 91 -13.94 14.53 -16.31
N ASP A 92 -15.08 14.09 -15.77
CA ASP A 92 -16.25 13.67 -16.53
C ASP A 92 -16.83 14.82 -17.36
N LYS A 93 -17.11 14.55 -18.64
CA LYS A 93 -17.73 15.45 -19.62
C LYS A 93 -19.06 14.92 -20.16
N GLY A 94 -19.60 13.88 -19.54
CA GLY A 94 -20.84 13.21 -19.91
C GLY A 94 -20.66 12.14 -20.99
N ASN A 95 -21.62 11.22 -21.05
CA ASN A 95 -21.63 10.08 -21.98
C ASN A 95 -20.35 9.23 -21.91
N ASN A 96 -19.82 9.05 -20.69
CA ASN A 96 -18.56 8.37 -20.39
C ASN A 96 -17.32 8.92 -21.12
N ASN A 97 -17.33 10.22 -21.48
CA ASN A 97 -16.16 10.89 -22.02
C ASN A 97 -15.45 11.65 -20.91
N TYR A 98 -14.12 11.55 -20.88
CA TYR A 98 -13.30 12.14 -19.82
C TYR A 98 -12.15 12.94 -20.43
N GLU A 99 -11.87 14.09 -19.82
CA GLU A 99 -10.50 14.61 -19.84
C GLU A 99 -9.70 13.81 -18.80
N ILE A 100 -8.61 13.16 -19.22
CA ILE A 100 -7.71 12.41 -18.35
C ILE A 100 -6.52 13.31 -18.03
N VAL A 101 -6.56 13.96 -16.87
CA VAL A 101 -5.63 15.05 -16.49
C VAL A 101 -4.39 14.48 -15.81
N ASN A 102 -3.20 14.77 -16.31
CA ASN A 102 -1.95 14.41 -15.67
C ASN A 102 -1.62 15.36 -14.52
N GLN A 103 -1.28 14.82 -13.36
CA GLN A 103 -0.96 15.60 -12.17
C GLN A 103 0.38 16.33 -12.24
N GLY A 104 1.37 15.74 -12.90
CA GLY A 104 2.71 16.33 -13.01
C GLY A 104 2.77 17.53 -13.94
N TYR A 105 1.94 17.53 -14.98
CA TYR A 105 1.96 18.52 -16.05
C TYR A 105 0.76 19.47 -16.04
N GLY A 106 -0.35 19.12 -15.37
CA GLY A 106 -1.60 19.90 -15.39
C GLY A 106 -2.36 19.87 -16.73
N LYS A 107 -1.86 19.07 -17.68
CA LYS A 107 -2.39 18.88 -19.04
C LYS A 107 -3.25 17.62 -19.13
N VAL A 108 -3.97 17.46 -20.23
CA VAL A 108 -4.84 16.31 -20.47
C VAL A 108 -4.23 15.38 -21.52
N ALA A 109 -4.48 14.09 -21.38
CA ALA A 109 -4.20 13.13 -22.43
C ALA A 109 -4.91 13.57 -23.72
N SER A 110 -4.22 13.42 -24.84
CA SER A 110 -4.62 13.99 -26.13
C SER A 110 -4.30 13.02 -27.27
N TYR A 111 -5.20 12.93 -28.26
CA TYR A 111 -4.92 12.26 -29.52
C TYR A 111 -3.85 13.03 -30.28
N ALA A 112 -2.81 12.32 -30.70
CA ALA A 112 -1.74 12.85 -31.53
C ALA A 112 -1.37 11.88 -32.65
N TRP A 113 -0.83 12.43 -33.72
CA TRP A 113 -0.37 11.67 -34.88
C TRP A 113 1.02 12.17 -35.29
N GLN A 114 1.91 11.23 -35.58
CA GLN A 114 3.24 11.55 -36.08
C GLN A 114 3.66 10.60 -37.19
N GLY A 115 4.25 11.13 -38.26
CA GLY A 115 4.86 10.35 -39.34
C GLY A 115 4.55 10.90 -40.73
N THR A 116 4.48 9.99 -41.69
CA THR A 116 4.06 10.25 -43.08
C THR A 116 2.82 9.43 -43.40
N LEU A 117 2.15 9.70 -44.52
CA LEU A 117 1.00 8.90 -44.97
C LEU A 117 1.34 7.42 -45.21
N ALA A 118 2.61 7.08 -45.44
CA ALA A 118 3.05 5.70 -45.64
C ALA A 118 3.46 4.99 -44.34
N GLN A 119 3.82 5.76 -43.31
CA GLN A 119 4.25 5.24 -42.02
C GLN A 119 3.98 6.28 -40.94
N ASN A 120 3.01 5.99 -40.08
CA ASN A 120 2.60 6.87 -39.00
C ASN A 120 2.26 6.10 -37.73
N TRP A 121 2.24 6.85 -36.62
CA TRP A 121 1.81 6.40 -35.31
C TRP A 121 0.75 7.35 -34.77
N GLU A 122 -0.44 6.82 -34.55
CA GLU A 122 -1.45 7.45 -33.70
C GLU A 122 -1.09 7.09 -32.25
N HIS A 123 -0.95 8.10 -31.41
CA HIS A 123 -0.49 7.93 -30.04
C HIS A 123 -1.15 8.94 -29.11
N VAL A 124 -0.85 8.81 -27.83
CA VAL A 124 -1.33 9.73 -26.82
C VAL A 124 -0.20 10.62 -26.34
N ASP A 125 -0.39 11.93 -26.45
CA ASP A 125 0.45 12.95 -25.85
C ASP A 125 -0.31 13.72 -24.77
N LEU A 126 0.27 14.83 -24.30
CA LEU A 126 -0.40 15.79 -23.45
C LEU A 126 -0.61 17.10 -24.18
N ASP A 127 -1.77 17.71 -23.96
CA ASP A 127 -2.03 19.07 -24.40
C ASP A 127 -2.93 19.81 -23.39
N GLU A 128 -3.11 21.11 -23.60
CA GLU A 128 -3.97 21.95 -22.77
C GLU A 128 -5.42 21.44 -22.77
N SER A 129 -6.06 21.60 -21.62
CA SER A 129 -7.47 21.23 -21.43
C SER A 129 -8.36 22.02 -22.39
N ASN A 130 -9.06 21.31 -23.27
CA ASN A 130 -10.06 21.87 -24.16
C ASN A 130 -11.18 20.83 -24.39
N PRO A 131 -12.23 20.80 -23.55
CA PRO A 131 -13.30 19.80 -23.69
C PRO A 131 -14.21 20.02 -24.91
N SER A 132 -14.01 21.08 -25.69
CA SER A 132 -14.69 21.27 -26.99
C SER A 132 -13.93 20.60 -28.14
N ASP A 133 -12.66 20.30 -27.93
CA ASP A 133 -11.84 19.51 -28.85
C ASP A 133 -12.00 18.03 -28.52
N ASN A 134 -12.47 17.26 -29.49
CA ASN A 134 -12.68 15.83 -29.30
C ASN A 134 -11.34 15.11 -29.07
N ASP A 135 -10.23 15.63 -29.60
CA ASP A 135 -8.90 15.03 -29.43
C ASP A 135 -8.44 15.05 -27.96
N ARG A 136 -9.07 15.86 -27.10
CA ARG A 136 -8.81 15.93 -25.65
C ARG A 136 -9.73 15.06 -24.80
N LEU A 137 -10.60 14.28 -25.44
CA LEU A 137 -11.62 13.47 -24.77
C LEU A 137 -11.46 11.99 -25.11
N PHE A 138 -11.36 11.16 -24.07
CA PHE A 138 -11.32 9.71 -24.19
C PHE A 138 -12.58 9.08 -23.62
N HIS A 139 -13.12 8.09 -24.33
CA HIS A 139 -14.28 7.33 -23.89
C HIS A 139 -13.84 6.16 -23.01
N ILE A 140 -14.35 6.09 -21.79
CA ILE A 140 -14.12 4.96 -20.88
C ILE A 140 -15.44 4.17 -20.78
N PRO A 141 -15.54 2.95 -21.34
CA PRO A 141 -16.78 2.20 -21.32
C PRO A 141 -17.30 1.94 -19.90
N ALA A 142 -18.62 2.04 -19.70
CA ALA A 142 -19.24 1.77 -18.40
C ALA A 142 -19.09 0.30 -17.96
N ALA A 143 -18.98 -0.63 -18.92
CA ALA A 143 -18.69 -2.03 -18.68
C ALA A 143 -17.22 -2.33 -19.03
N ALA A 144 -16.49 -2.92 -18.09
CA ALA A 144 -15.12 -3.33 -18.32
C ALA A 144 -15.03 -4.55 -19.24
N SER A 145 -14.00 -4.60 -20.09
CA SER A 145 -13.71 -5.75 -20.96
C SER A 145 -13.36 -7.02 -20.17
N SER A 146 -12.86 -6.87 -18.95
CA SER A 146 -12.62 -7.94 -18.00
C SER A 146 -12.83 -7.45 -16.57
N THR A 147 -13.11 -8.37 -15.66
CA THR A 147 -13.36 -8.09 -14.23
C THR A 147 -12.46 -8.93 -13.36
N PHE A 148 -12.14 -8.43 -12.17
CA PHE A 148 -11.43 -9.18 -11.12
C PHE A 148 -12.19 -9.03 -9.80
N SER A 149 -11.90 -9.90 -8.84
CA SER A 149 -12.48 -9.83 -7.50
C SER A 149 -11.49 -9.18 -6.54
N LEU A 150 -12.00 -8.27 -5.70
CA LEU A 150 -11.22 -7.73 -4.59
C LEU A 150 -11.08 -8.79 -3.49
N PRO A 151 -9.92 -8.89 -2.82
CA PRO A 151 -9.80 -9.68 -1.61
C PRO A 151 -10.84 -9.24 -0.58
N THR A 152 -11.48 -10.20 0.08
CA THR A 152 -12.39 -9.90 1.19
C THR A 152 -11.58 -9.52 2.41
N LEU A 153 -11.77 -8.31 2.93
CA LEU A 153 -11.10 -7.88 4.15
C LEU A 153 -11.59 -8.70 5.36
N PRO A 154 -10.69 -9.10 6.28
CA PRO A 154 -11.10 -9.78 7.50
C PRO A 154 -11.99 -8.88 8.36
N ALA A 155 -12.87 -9.49 9.16
CA ALA A 155 -13.67 -8.78 10.15
C ALA A 155 -12.76 -8.10 11.18
N VAL A 156 -13.05 -6.83 11.47
CA VAL A 156 -12.32 -6.03 12.46
C VAL A 156 -13.02 -6.13 13.81
N GLY A 157 -12.26 -6.46 14.85
CA GLY A 157 -12.72 -6.54 16.22
C GLY A 157 -12.12 -5.44 17.10
N THR A 158 -12.41 -5.53 18.40
CA THR A 158 -11.81 -4.68 19.43
C THR A 158 -10.58 -5.34 20.01
N ARG A 159 -9.61 -4.53 20.46
CA ARG A 159 -8.42 -4.99 21.20
C ARG A 159 -8.81 -5.93 22.34
N THR A 160 -8.06 -7.01 22.51
CA THR A 160 -8.26 -7.99 23.58
C THR A 160 -7.86 -7.43 24.94
N VAL A 161 -8.38 -8.04 26.00
CA VAL A 161 -7.90 -7.78 27.37
C VAL A 161 -6.62 -8.56 27.63
N ALA A 162 -5.69 -7.98 28.38
CA ALA A 162 -4.50 -8.70 28.82
C ALA A 162 -4.91 -9.88 29.71
N PRO A 163 -4.22 -11.04 29.63
CA PRO A 163 -4.46 -12.18 30.52
C PRO A 163 -4.44 -11.73 31.97
N ASP A 164 -5.21 -12.38 32.84
CA ASP A 164 -5.32 -12.03 34.25
C ASP A 164 -5.19 -13.26 35.14
N TYR A 165 -4.81 -13.03 36.39
CA TYR A 165 -4.70 -14.06 37.40
C TYR A 165 -6.08 -14.57 37.81
N THR A 166 -6.13 -15.84 38.16
CA THR A 166 -7.19 -16.40 38.99
C THR A 166 -7.01 -15.79 40.39
N PRO A 167 -8.07 -15.22 41.01
CA PRO A 167 -7.95 -14.58 42.31
C PRO A 167 -7.29 -15.50 43.36
N GLY A 168 -6.23 -15.02 44.00
CA GLY A 168 -5.47 -15.73 45.04
C GLY A 168 -4.41 -16.73 44.55
N ASP A 169 -4.33 -17.06 43.25
CA ASP A 169 -3.29 -17.95 42.73
C ASP A 169 -2.02 -17.19 42.33
N ILE A 170 -1.17 -16.91 43.33
CA ILE A 170 0.10 -16.21 43.13
C ILE A 170 1.10 -16.98 42.28
N ASN A 171 0.96 -18.31 42.15
CA ASN A 171 1.92 -19.16 41.43
C ASN A 171 1.51 -19.41 39.98
N GLN A 172 0.29 -18.99 39.59
CA GLN A 172 -0.20 -19.14 38.22
C GLN A 172 0.77 -18.51 37.22
N GLN A 173 1.14 -19.28 36.20
CA GLN A 173 1.89 -18.78 35.07
C GLN A 173 0.92 -18.25 34.02
N LEU A 174 0.86 -16.93 33.87
CA LEU A 174 0.08 -16.31 32.79
C LEU A 174 0.76 -16.57 31.43
N PRO A 175 -0.01 -16.63 30.33
CA PRO A 175 0.54 -16.94 29.02
C PRO A 175 1.45 -15.81 28.51
N GLN A 176 2.44 -16.19 27.71
CA GLN A 176 3.40 -15.25 27.11
C GLN A 176 2.73 -14.23 26.17
N THR A 177 1.61 -14.60 25.55
CA THR A 177 0.81 -13.69 24.73
C THR A 177 -0.68 -13.89 24.99
N SER A 178 -1.48 -12.84 24.77
CA SER A 178 -2.93 -13.00 24.61
C SER A 178 -3.27 -13.62 23.25
N ASN A 179 -4.54 -13.96 23.04
CA ASN A 179 -5.04 -14.15 21.68
C ASN A 179 -4.85 -12.85 20.86
N SER A 180 -4.59 -13.03 19.57
CA SER A 180 -4.44 -11.94 18.61
C SER A 180 -5.77 -11.65 17.94
N VAL A 181 -6.07 -10.37 17.73
CA VAL A 181 -7.31 -9.92 17.07
C VAL A 181 -6.98 -8.91 15.98
N VAL A 182 -7.64 -9.07 14.83
CA VAL A 182 -7.60 -8.10 13.74
C VAL A 182 -8.29 -6.82 14.18
N VAL A 183 -7.56 -5.72 14.21
CA VAL A 183 -8.06 -4.38 14.60
C VAL A 183 -8.05 -3.39 13.44
N GLY A 184 -7.51 -3.78 12.29
CA GLY A 184 -7.56 -2.99 11.06
C GLY A 184 -7.15 -3.82 9.85
N ALA A 185 -7.64 -3.44 8.67
CA ALA A 185 -7.23 -4.07 7.43
C ALA A 185 -7.40 -3.10 6.26
N SER A 186 -6.52 -3.17 5.27
CA SER A 186 -6.61 -2.36 4.05
C SER A 186 -6.22 -3.12 2.80
N LEU A 187 -6.78 -2.69 1.67
CA LEU A 187 -6.32 -3.11 0.35
C LEU A 187 -5.14 -2.24 -0.10
N ILE A 188 -4.12 -2.86 -0.70
CA ILE A 188 -2.93 -2.19 -1.23
C ILE A 188 -2.83 -2.53 -2.72
N PRO A 189 -2.86 -1.54 -3.63
CA PRO A 189 -2.64 -1.76 -5.06
C PRO A 189 -1.31 -2.47 -5.31
N CYS A 190 -1.29 -3.42 -6.25
CA CYS A 190 -0.09 -4.23 -6.48
C CYS A 190 1.13 -3.43 -6.93
N ILE A 191 0.94 -2.28 -7.59
CA ILE A 191 2.02 -1.36 -7.98
C ILE A 191 2.76 -0.75 -6.77
N MET A 192 2.15 -0.78 -5.59
CA MET A 192 2.72 -0.27 -4.33
C MET A 192 3.52 -1.34 -3.58
N VAL A 193 3.46 -2.60 -4.03
CA VAL A 193 4.05 -3.75 -3.35
C VAL A 193 5.23 -4.27 -4.14
N LYS A 194 6.41 -4.28 -3.52
CA LYS A 194 7.58 -4.98 -4.03
C LYS A 194 7.59 -6.42 -3.51
N ASP A 195 6.87 -7.28 -4.22
CA ASP A 195 6.83 -8.72 -3.96
C ASP A 195 7.91 -9.42 -4.80
N SER A 196 9.07 -9.69 -4.21
CA SER A 196 10.24 -10.22 -4.93
C SER A 196 10.06 -11.63 -5.50
N GLN A 197 8.97 -12.30 -5.15
CA GLN A 197 8.67 -13.67 -5.59
C GLN A 197 7.83 -13.71 -6.87
N VAL A 198 7.27 -12.57 -7.32
CA VAL A 198 6.33 -12.51 -8.45
C VAL A 198 6.61 -11.31 -9.35
N SER A 199 6.40 -11.48 -10.65
CA SER A 199 6.51 -10.39 -11.63
C SER A 199 5.31 -9.45 -11.58
N ASP A 200 5.45 -8.24 -12.13
CA ASP A 200 4.33 -7.30 -12.29
C ASP A 200 3.17 -7.89 -13.08
N TYR A 201 3.47 -8.68 -14.13
CA TYR A 201 2.49 -9.46 -14.88
C TYR A 201 1.67 -10.37 -13.94
N THR A 202 2.34 -11.19 -13.13
CA THR A 202 1.63 -12.12 -12.24
C THR A 202 0.84 -11.36 -11.18
N LYS A 203 1.37 -10.25 -10.68
CA LYS A 203 0.68 -9.39 -9.70
C LYS A 203 -0.62 -8.84 -10.25
N ILE A 204 -0.60 -8.18 -11.41
CA ILE A 204 -1.81 -7.56 -11.96
C ILE A 204 -2.87 -8.58 -12.39
N HIS A 205 -2.50 -9.83 -12.66
CA HIS A 205 -3.46 -10.89 -12.99
C HIS A 205 -4.01 -11.62 -11.77
N ASN A 206 -3.16 -11.93 -10.78
CA ASN A 206 -3.52 -12.84 -9.69
C ASN A 206 -3.71 -12.13 -8.35
N SER A 207 -3.15 -10.94 -8.17
CA SER A 207 -3.30 -10.13 -6.96
C SER A 207 -3.24 -8.63 -7.27
N PRO A 208 -4.22 -8.08 -8.02
CA PRO A 208 -4.28 -6.64 -8.30
C PRO A 208 -4.30 -5.81 -7.01
N TYR A 209 -4.89 -6.37 -5.96
CA TYR A 209 -4.79 -5.86 -4.59
C TYR A 209 -4.23 -6.92 -3.65
N TYR A 210 -3.38 -6.46 -2.74
CA TYR A 210 -2.92 -7.17 -1.57
C TYR A 210 -3.74 -6.74 -0.36
N THR A 211 -3.75 -7.56 0.70
CA THR A 211 -4.39 -7.21 1.98
C THR A 211 -3.32 -6.97 3.04
N LEU A 212 -3.26 -5.75 3.57
CA LEU A 212 -2.48 -5.42 4.76
C LEU A 212 -3.39 -5.60 5.98
N VAL A 213 -3.06 -6.52 6.87
CA VAL A 213 -3.81 -6.82 8.09
C VAL A 213 -3.04 -6.33 9.31
N LYS A 214 -3.70 -5.59 10.20
CA LYS A 214 -3.20 -5.19 11.50
C LYS A 214 -3.88 -6.03 12.57
N GLU A 215 -3.07 -6.75 13.32
CA GLU A 215 -3.50 -7.48 14.50
C GLU A 215 -2.85 -6.90 15.75
N GLU A 216 -3.57 -6.92 16.86
CA GLU A 216 -3.05 -6.53 18.18
C GLU A 216 -3.14 -7.70 19.16
N TYR A 217 -2.18 -7.76 20.08
CA TYR A 217 -2.14 -8.71 21.19
C TYR A 217 -1.28 -8.15 22.32
N TRP A 218 -1.43 -8.72 23.52
CA TRP A 218 -0.58 -8.42 24.66
C TRP A 218 0.61 -9.38 24.68
N GLU A 219 1.82 -8.84 24.78
CA GLU A 219 3.07 -9.60 24.90
C GLU A 219 3.62 -9.45 26.32
N GLN A 220 3.89 -10.56 27.00
CA GLN A 220 4.43 -10.58 28.35
C GLN A 220 5.86 -10.00 28.36
N THR A 221 6.10 -8.99 29.18
CA THR A 221 7.43 -8.36 29.35
C THR A 221 8.16 -8.85 30.59
N PHE A 222 7.41 -9.26 31.62
CA PHE A 222 7.96 -9.75 32.87
C PHE A 222 6.94 -10.60 33.63
N SER A 223 7.38 -11.64 34.32
CA SER A 223 6.55 -12.43 35.23
C SER A 223 7.37 -13.05 36.35
N LYS A 224 6.97 -12.82 37.61
CA LYS A 224 7.61 -13.39 38.80
C LYS A 224 6.71 -13.31 40.03
N VAL A 225 6.88 -14.25 40.96
CA VAL A 225 6.37 -14.11 42.33
C VAL A 225 7.35 -13.28 43.15
N ILE A 226 6.90 -12.11 43.60
CA ILE A 226 7.72 -11.16 44.37
C ILE A 226 7.41 -11.33 45.85
N GLN A 227 8.44 -11.51 46.67
CA GLN A 227 8.30 -11.68 48.11
C GLN A 227 7.90 -10.36 48.80
N PRO A 228 7.24 -10.43 49.99
CA PRO A 228 6.76 -9.25 50.70
C PRO A 228 7.83 -8.17 50.86
N GLY A 229 7.53 -6.94 50.43
CA GLY A 229 8.42 -5.79 50.59
C GLY A 229 9.69 -5.81 49.73
N LEU A 230 9.87 -6.81 48.85
CA LEU A 230 10.97 -6.84 47.89
C LEU A 230 10.58 -6.16 46.57
N GLY A 231 11.61 -5.73 45.85
CA GLY A 231 11.50 -5.29 44.46
C GLY A 231 12.46 -6.07 43.58
N GLU A 232 12.05 -6.27 42.33
CA GLU A 232 12.75 -7.05 41.33
C GLU A 232 13.01 -6.16 40.12
N ASP A 233 14.28 -5.95 39.78
CA ASP A 233 14.66 -5.20 38.59
C ASP A 233 14.53 -6.10 37.36
N TYR A 234 13.99 -5.56 36.27
CA TYR A 234 13.83 -6.28 35.01
C TYR A 234 13.97 -5.33 33.83
N SER A 235 14.21 -5.90 32.65
CA SER A 235 14.23 -5.14 31.40
C SER A 235 13.60 -5.92 30.27
N TYR A 236 13.04 -5.21 29.29
CA TYR A 236 12.45 -5.80 28.11
C TYR A 236 12.63 -4.90 26.88
N LYS A 237 12.47 -5.49 25.70
CA LYS A 237 12.58 -4.80 24.41
C LYS A 237 11.23 -4.22 23.98
N THR A 238 11.25 -3.00 23.47
CA THR A 238 10.11 -2.28 22.90
C THR A 238 10.51 -1.60 21.58
N GLY A 239 9.55 -1.03 20.85
CA GLY A 239 9.77 -0.35 19.59
C GLY A 239 9.74 -1.28 18.38
N VAL A 240 10.61 -1.04 17.40
CA VAL A 240 10.63 -1.75 16.11
C VAL A 240 12.05 -2.13 15.73
N SER A 241 12.26 -3.38 15.33
CA SER A 241 13.58 -3.85 14.91
C SER A 241 14.04 -3.15 13.61
N SER A 242 15.35 -2.98 13.44
CA SER A 242 15.90 -2.43 12.19
C SER A 242 15.60 -3.32 10.98
N VAL A 243 15.52 -4.64 11.20
CA VAL A 243 15.12 -5.63 10.18
C VAL A 243 13.69 -5.39 9.74
N ASP A 244 12.75 -5.19 10.66
CA ASP A 244 11.36 -4.91 10.32
C ASP A 244 11.21 -3.55 9.63
N GLN A 245 11.92 -2.51 10.09
CA GLN A 245 11.93 -1.21 9.42
C GLN A 245 12.40 -1.32 7.97
N GLN A 246 13.52 -2.02 7.73
CA GLN A 246 14.07 -2.20 6.39
C GLN A 246 13.12 -3.02 5.51
N LYS A 247 12.59 -4.14 6.02
CA LYS A 247 11.63 -4.98 5.31
C LYS A 247 10.38 -4.19 4.93
N MET A 248 9.84 -3.38 5.83
CA MET A 248 8.63 -2.58 5.56
C MET A 248 8.92 -1.53 4.47
N THR A 249 10.11 -0.94 4.52
CA THR A 249 10.57 0.04 3.52
C THR A 249 10.71 -0.61 2.15
N ASP A 250 11.37 -1.77 2.09
CA ASP A 250 11.64 -2.45 0.84
C ASP A 250 10.37 -3.01 0.19
N THR A 251 9.40 -3.47 0.99
CA THR A 251 8.16 -4.07 0.49
C THR A 251 7.08 -3.05 0.16
N LEU A 252 6.89 -2.02 0.98
CA LEU A 252 5.74 -1.10 0.88
C LEU A 252 6.14 0.38 0.74
N SER A 253 7.44 0.70 0.74
CA SER A 253 7.92 2.07 0.89
C SER A 253 7.32 2.72 2.14
N MET A 254 7.23 1.98 3.25
CA MET A 254 6.65 2.46 4.51
C MET A 254 7.59 2.18 5.68
N LYS A 255 7.48 2.99 6.74
CA LYS A 255 8.23 2.85 7.99
C LYS A 255 7.35 3.17 9.20
N ILE A 256 7.84 2.87 10.40
CA ILE A 256 7.21 3.30 11.65
C ILE A 256 7.98 4.49 12.23
N GLY A 257 7.29 5.59 12.52
CA GLY A 257 7.84 6.76 13.20
C GLY A 257 8.06 6.54 14.69
N ALA A 258 8.87 7.37 15.34
CA ALA A 258 9.10 7.29 16.80
C ALA A 258 7.82 7.57 17.64
N ASP A 259 6.78 8.13 17.02
CA ASP A 259 5.43 8.25 17.58
C ASP A 259 4.56 6.99 17.36
N LEU A 260 5.13 5.94 16.75
CA LEU A 260 4.49 4.69 16.31
C LEU A 260 3.44 4.87 15.20
N GLY A 261 3.41 6.04 14.54
CA GLY A 261 2.62 6.26 13.34
C GLY A 261 3.28 5.69 12.08
N LEU A 262 2.51 5.58 10.99
CA LEU A 262 2.99 5.16 9.68
C LEU A 262 3.67 6.32 8.95
N LYS A 263 4.90 6.10 8.48
CA LYS A 263 5.62 6.97 7.55
C LYS A 263 5.53 6.37 6.15
N PHE A 264 5.22 7.21 5.16
CA PHE A 264 5.05 6.81 3.78
C PHE A 264 6.16 7.43 2.93
N GLY A 265 6.89 6.60 2.20
CA GLY A 265 7.83 7.00 1.16
C GLY A 265 7.09 7.38 -0.13
N GLN A 266 7.84 7.82 -1.13
CA GLN A 266 7.28 8.36 -2.38
C GLN A 266 6.30 7.40 -3.07
N GLN A 267 6.61 6.09 -3.09
CA GLN A 267 5.79 5.11 -3.79
C GLN A 267 4.42 4.92 -3.15
N SER A 268 4.29 5.01 -1.82
CA SER A 268 3.04 4.79 -1.09
C SER A 268 2.38 6.08 -0.58
N ALA A 269 3.01 7.24 -0.84
CA ALA A 269 2.53 8.53 -0.35
C ALA A 269 1.12 8.89 -0.86
N SER A 270 0.74 8.41 -2.04
CA SER A 270 -0.55 8.68 -2.66
C SER A 270 -1.69 7.80 -2.14
N ILE A 271 -1.46 6.92 -1.16
CA ILE A 271 -2.49 6.11 -0.50
C ILE A 271 -2.47 6.27 1.03
N LYS A 272 -1.65 7.19 1.56
CA LYS A 272 -1.40 7.34 3.00
C LYS A 272 -2.67 7.57 3.81
N SER A 273 -3.62 8.36 3.30
CA SER A 273 -4.84 8.72 4.03
C SER A 273 -5.78 7.53 4.10
N GLU A 274 -6.00 6.84 2.98
CA GLU A 274 -6.82 5.63 2.96
C GLU A 274 -6.23 4.54 3.86
N ILE A 275 -4.93 4.24 3.71
CA ILE A 275 -4.27 3.19 4.50
C ILE A 275 -4.31 3.50 5.99
N SER A 276 -3.92 4.71 6.41
CA SER A 276 -3.94 5.07 7.84
C SER A 276 -5.33 4.99 8.46
N ARG A 277 -6.37 5.35 7.70
CA ARG A 277 -7.76 5.31 8.15
C ARG A 277 -8.26 3.87 8.35
N THR A 278 -8.05 2.99 7.37
CA THR A 278 -8.59 1.62 7.39
C THR A 278 -7.77 0.68 8.27
N ILE A 279 -6.45 0.88 8.33
CA ILE A 279 -5.56 0.14 9.23
C ILE A 279 -5.63 0.67 10.67
N GLN A 280 -6.29 1.81 10.90
CA GLN A 280 -6.41 2.48 12.20
C GLN A 280 -5.05 2.76 12.83
N THR A 281 -4.11 3.27 12.04
CA THR A 281 -2.80 3.73 12.52
C THR A 281 -2.54 5.10 11.94
N GLU A 282 -2.31 6.08 12.82
CA GLU A 282 -2.08 7.47 12.44
C GLU A 282 -0.90 7.63 11.49
N ILE A 283 -0.94 8.67 10.67
CA ILE A 283 0.22 9.11 9.90
C ILE A 283 1.22 9.70 10.88
N SER A 284 2.46 9.20 10.88
CA SER A 284 3.53 9.71 11.74
C SER A 284 3.75 11.20 11.48
N THR A 285 3.86 11.96 12.56
CA THR A 285 4.14 13.40 12.56
C THR A 285 5.62 13.73 12.74
N THR A 286 6.43 12.72 13.08
CA THR A 286 7.87 12.86 13.32
C THR A 286 8.72 12.45 12.11
N ASN A 287 9.91 13.08 12.01
CA ASN A 287 10.96 12.68 11.09
C ASN A 287 11.81 11.52 11.61
N THR A 288 11.81 11.25 12.92
CA THR A 288 12.57 10.16 13.55
C THR A 288 11.88 8.81 13.35
N GLU A 289 12.66 7.78 13.04
CA GLU A 289 12.18 6.40 12.90
C GLU A 289 12.10 5.74 14.28
N ALA A 290 11.11 4.87 14.50
CA ALA A 290 11.11 4.01 15.68
C ALA A 290 12.30 3.06 15.65
N THR A 291 12.91 2.84 16.81
CA THR A 291 14.01 1.90 17.00
C THR A 291 13.66 0.89 18.08
N GLU A 292 14.32 -0.27 18.06
CA GLU A 292 14.24 -1.22 19.16
C GLU A 292 15.05 -0.69 20.33
N GLU A 293 14.41 -0.59 21.50
CA GLU A 293 15.02 -0.08 22.73
C GLU A 293 14.83 -1.08 23.85
N THR A 294 15.85 -1.21 24.71
CA THR A 294 15.73 -1.93 25.98
C THR A 294 15.32 -0.95 27.07
N ARG A 295 14.18 -1.20 27.71
CA ARG A 295 13.70 -0.42 28.85
C ARG A 295 13.90 -1.20 30.14
N SER A 296 14.31 -0.51 31.20
CA SER A 296 14.50 -1.10 32.52
C SER A 296 13.51 -0.53 33.52
N TYR A 297 12.94 -1.42 34.34
CA TYR A 297 11.94 -1.10 35.35
C TYR A 297 12.17 -1.91 36.62
N LYS A 298 11.44 -1.55 37.68
CA LYS A 298 11.42 -2.27 38.94
C LYS A 298 10.00 -2.70 39.27
N ALA A 299 9.78 -4.01 39.41
CA ALA A 299 8.52 -4.56 39.90
C ALA A 299 8.57 -4.57 41.43
N THR A 300 7.48 -4.19 42.10
CA THR A 300 7.40 -4.19 43.57
C THR A 300 6.18 -4.97 44.01
N GLY A 301 6.41 -5.94 44.91
CA GLY A 301 5.37 -6.74 45.55
C GLY A 301 4.57 -5.93 46.57
N GLU A 302 3.39 -6.43 46.93
CA GLU A 302 2.56 -5.81 47.96
C GLU A 302 3.20 -5.96 49.35
N PRO A 303 3.17 -4.91 50.19
CA PRO A 303 3.66 -5.01 51.55
C PRO A 303 2.94 -6.12 52.33
N GLY A 304 3.72 -6.99 52.99
CA GLY A 304 3.18 -8.04 53.86
C GLY A 304 2.61 -9.28 53.16
N LYS A 305 2.62 -9.35 51.82
CA LYS A 305 2.14 -10.52 51.06
C LYS A 305 3.08 -10.86 49.89
N ALA A 306 3.22 -12.16 49.60
CA ALA A 306 3.83 -12.56 48.33
C ALA A 306 2.88 -12.16 47.19
N THR A 307 3.41 -11.67 46.08
CA THR A 307 2.61 -11.14 44.98
C THR A 307 3.00 -11.82 43.69
N GLY A 308 2.05 -12.50 43.04
CA GLY A 308 2.19 -12.86 41.63
C GLY A 308 2.15 -11.59 40.80
N TYR A 309 3.22 -11.28 40.06
CA TYR A 309 3.35 -10.06 39.26
C TYR A 309 3.61 -10.45 37.81
N THR A 310 2.78 -9.97 36.89
CA THR A 310 3.04 -10.07 35.45
C THR A 310 2.80 -8.72 34.78
N GLN A 311 3.68 -8.32 33.88
CA GLN A 311 3.48 -7.16 33.03
C GLN A 311 3.39 -7.58 31.57
N TYR A 312 2.51 -6.89 30.84
CA TYR A 312 2.34 -6.97 29.40
C TYR A 312 2.56 -5.61 28.75
N GLN A 313 3.08 -5.61 27.53
CA GLN A 313 3.05 -4.48 26.61
C GLN A 313 2.13 -4.79 25.42
N LEU A 314 1.59 -3.76 24.79
CA LEU A 314 0.85 -3.93 23.54
C LEU A 314 1.82 -4.22 22.40
N ALA A 315 1.55 -5.26 21.63
CA ALA A 315 2.22 -5.57 20.38
C ALA A 315 1.23 -5.44 19.22
N THR A 316 1.68 -4.77 18.15
CA THR A 316 0.97 -4.67 16.87
C THR A 316 1.72 -5.49 15.83
N LYS A 317 1.00 -6.32 15.10
CA LYS A 317 1.52 -7.19 14.03
C LYS A 317 0.88 -6.79 12.71
N TYR A 318 1.70 -6.40 11.74
CA TYR A 318 1.26 -6.12 10.37
C TYR A 318 1.61 -7.30 9.47
N THR A 319 0.64 -7.85 8.76
CA THR A 319 0.81 -8.97 7.83
C THR A 319 0.32 -8.57 6.44
N LEU A 320 1.17 -8.66 5.43
CA LEU A 320 0.79 -8.45 4.03
C LEU A 320 0.48 -9.78 3.35
N LYS A 321 -0.69 -9.88 2.73
CA LYS A 321 -1.18 -11.10 2.06
C LYS A 321 -1.50 -10.84 0.60
N ARG A 322 -1.21 -11.82 -0.25
CA ARG A 322 -1.70 -11.90 -1.64
C ARG A 322 -3.20 -12.18 -1.66
N ALA A 323 -3.84 -12.08 -2.82
CA ALA A 323 -5.27 -12.32 -2.96
C ALA A 323 -5.68 -13.77 -2.65
N ASP A 324 -4.76 -14.73 -2.81
CA ASP A 324 -4.96 -16.14 -2.43
C ASP A 324 -4.81 -16.42 -0.92
N GLY A 325 -4.49 -15.38 -0.13
CA GLY A 325 -4.28 -15.46 1.31
C GLY A 325 -2.85 -15.83 1.75
N SER A 326 -1.96 -16.16 0.81
CA SER A 326 -0.55 -16.42 1.12
C SER A 326 0.15 -15.16 1.58
N THR A 327 1.10 -15.29 2.51
CA THR A 327 1.88 -14.17 3.03
C THR A 327 2.98 -13.76 2.05
N VAL A 328 3.19 -12.45 1.91
CA VAL A 328 4.28 -11.91 1.08
C VAL A 328 5.63 -12.07 1.76
N SER A 329 5.65 -11.83 3.07
CA SER A 329 6.83 -11.92 3.92
C SER A 329 6.41 -12.24 5.36
N ASP A 330 7.40 -12.46 6.23
CA ASP A 330 7.19 -12.46 7.67
C ASP A 330 6.57 -11.13 8.13
N PRO A 331 5.70 -11.15 9.15
CA PRO A 331 5.01 -9.96 9.62
C PRO A 331 5.98 -8.94 10.25
N TRP A 332 5.56 -7.68 10.29
CA TRP A 332 6.26 -6.62 11.02
C TRP A 332 5.68 -6.47 12.41
N ILE A 333 6.55 -6.42 13.44
CA ILE A 333 6.13 -6.31 14.84
C ILE A 333 6.50 -4.93 15.39
N VAL A 334 5.52 -4.25 15.98
CA VAL A 334 5.68 -2.96 16.67
C VAL A 334 5.27 -3.14 18.12
N LYS A 335 6.22 -2.96 19.04
CA LYS A 335 6.00 -3.07 20.49
C LYS A 335 5.87 -1.69 21.10
N ASN A 336 4.88 -1.51 21.96
CA ASN A 336 4.50 -0.20 22.50
C ASN A 336 4.58 -0.20 24.03
N ASP A 337 5.67 0.35 24.56
CA ASP A 337 5.91 0.52 26.01
C ASP A 337 5.08 1.64 26.64
N LYS A 338 4.41 2.48 25.84
CA LYS A 338 3.47 3.50 26.32
C LYS A 338 2.10 2.90 26.65
N ILE A 339 1.82 1.68 26.20
CA ILE A 339 0.58 0.95 26.49
C ILE A 339 0.95 -0.37 27.15
N THR A 340 1.00 -0.36 28.48
CA THR A 340 1.31 -1.54 29.30
C THR A 340 0.18 -1.85 30.28
N VAL A 341 0.07 -3.12 30.65
CA VAL A 341 -0.87 -3.58 31.69
C VAL A 341 -0.09 -4.42 32.68
N THR A 342 -0.24 -4.10 33.96
CA THR A 342 0.32 -4.91 35.06
C THR A 342 -0.81 -5.67 35.73
N ARG A 343 -0.61 -6.98 35.92
CA ARG A 343 -1.48 -7.88 36.66
C ARG A 343 -0.82 -8.28 37.95
N LYS A 344 -1.61 -8.27 39.02
CA LYS A 344 -1.17 -8.64 40.35
C LYS A 344 -2.22 -9.50 41.03
N THR A 345 -1.78 -10.45 41.84
CA THR A 345 -2.62 -11.22 42.76
C THR A 345 -1.81 -11.52 44.03
N SER A 346 -2.46 -11.57 45.19
CA SER A 346 -1.81 -11.70 46.51
C SER A 346 -2.62 -12.50 47.52
#